data_AF-A0A359FQU7-F1
#
_entry.id   AF-A0A359FQU7-F1
#
_cell.length_a   1.000
_cell.length_b   1.000
_cell.length_c   1.000
_cell.angle_alpha   90.00
_cell.angle_beta   90.00
_cell.angle_gamma   90.00
#
_symmetry.space_group_name_H-M   'P 1'
#
loop_
_entity.id
_entity.type
_entity.pdbx_description
1 polymer ?
#
loop_
_entity_poly.entity_id
_entity_poly.type
_entity_poly.pdbx_seq_one_letter_code
_entity_poly.pdbx_strand_id
1 'polypeptide(L)'
;MKGFLKSYFSYSRRQMRGLLVLVILILIVLFFPLIHDFFKEDEVWDHSEFKEAIQKIKMAQQVLTAKEDSAIQVLSSFDPNTATFEELQMLGFPDKQARTLIKYRASGGKFRLNEDLKKVYGIDNNFYQQIEPYIHIKKSLFLDEKKAPIHPIGNAQTKQEEAKRDVPKDDPALSIEINTADSTQLIRIRGIGASFARRIITYRNFLGGYYHQEQLLEVYGITPEILEKIRPQIAIDTSAITKINLNTADFKTLNSHPYIEYSDTKKILKFKELMGAFKSVDELNVNHLMDSVRFRKVKPYLAVN
;
A
#
# COMPACT_ATOMS: atom_id res chain seq x y z
N MET A 1 40.68 -69.53 30.70
CA MET A 1 39.60 -68.53 30.49
C MET A 1 38.27 -69.08 29.96
N LYS A 2 38.23 -70.20 29.19
CA LYS A 2 36.95 -70.75 28.66
C LYS A 2 35.94 -71.23 29.71
N GLY A 3 36.36 -71.63 30.91
CA GLY A 3 35.46 -72.10 31.97
C GLY A 3 34.73 -70.99 32.74
N PHE A 4 35.37 -69.84 32.93
CA PHE A 4 34.85 -68.74 33.76
C PHE A 4 33.74 -67.97 33.04
N LEU A 5 33.88 -67.75 31.73
CA LEU A 5 32.81 -67.16 30.91
C LEU A 5 31.60 -68.09 30.82
N LYS A 6 31.80 -69.42 30.78
CA LYS A 6 30.70 -70.38 30.69
C LYS A 6 29.86 -70.45 31.97
N SER A 7 30.42 -70.16 33.15
CA SER A 7 29.67 -70.11 34.42
C SER A 7 28.92 -68.79 34.61
N TYR A 8 29.47 -67.67 34.10
CA TYR A 8 28.79 -66.37 34.16
C TYR A 8 27.67 -66.22 33.12
N PHE A 9 27.77 -66.92 31.99
CA PHE A 9 26.77 -66.88 30.90
C PHE A 9 25.84 -68.12 30.85
N SER A 10 25.87 -68.99 31.86
CA SER A 10 24.94 -70.13 31.91
C SER A 10 23.58 -69.70 32.49
N TYR A 11 22.58 -69.60 31.63
CA TYR A 11 21.21 -69.36 32.07
C TYR A 11 20.61 -70.60 32.73
N SER A 12 19.95 -70.41 33.88
CA SER A 12 19.10 -71.46 34.44
C SER A 12 17.90 -71.73 33.51
N ARG A 13 17.34 -72.94 33.57
CA ARG A 13 16.14 -73.28 32.79
C ARG A 13 14.96 -72.33 33.04
N ARG A 14 14.90 -71.71 34.24
CA ARG A 14 13.88 -70.70 34.59
C ARG A 14 14.15 -69.35 33.90
N GLN A 15 15.40 -68.89 33.92
CA GLN A 15 15.81 -67.64 33.25
C GLN A 15 15.64 -67.74 31.73
N MET A 16 15.95 -68.89 31.13
CA MET A 16 15.75 -69.10 29.70
C MET A 16 14.28 -69.01 29.28
N ARG A 17 13.36 -69.54 30.10
CA ARG A 17 11.91 -69.40 29.88
C ARG A 17 11.47 -67.94 30.01
N GLY A 18 11.99 -67.22 31.00
CA GLY A 18 11.72 -65.78 31.17
C GLY A 18 12.21 -64.95 29.98
N LEU A 19 13.43 -65.21 29.50
CA LEU A 19 13.99 -64.57 28.31
C LEU A 19 13.14 -64.86 27.06
N LEU A 20 12.72 -66.11 26.88
CA LEU A 20 11.89 -66.52 25.74
C LEU A 20 10.55 -65.78 25.75
N VAL A 21 9.89 -65.70 26.91
CA VAL A 21 8.65 -64.92 27.07
C VAL A 21 8.88 -63.44 26.75
N LEU A 22 9.98 -62.84 27.24
CA LEU A 22 10.30 -61.44 26.98
C LEU A 22 10.53 -61.17 25.49
N VAL A 23 11.24 -62.06 24.79
CA VAL A 23 11.47 -61.96 23.34
C VAL A 23 10.15 -62.04 22.57
N ILE A 24 9.25 -62.95 22.94
CA ILE A 24 7.91 -63.03 22.32
C ILE A 24 7.14 -61.73 22.52
N LEU A 25 7.18 -61.15 23.72
CA LEU A 25 6.46 -59.90 24.05
C LEU A 25 7.01 -58.72 23.24
N ILE A 26 8.34 -58.63 23.08
CA ILE A 26 9.00 -57.63 22.22
C ILE A 26 8.59 -57.80 20.76
N LEU A 27 8.54 -59.03 20.25
CA LEU A 27 8.11 -59.30 18.88
C LEU A 27 6.64 -58.89 18.68
N ILE A 28 5.74 -59.18 19.63
CA ILE A 28 4.34 -58.75 19.56
C ILE A 28 4.25 -57.23 19.44
N VAL A 29 4.99 -56.48 20.26
CA VAL A 29 4.97 -55.00 20.22
C VAL A 29 5.54 -54.47 18.90
N LEU A 30 6.60 -55.08 18.36
CA LEU A 30 7.20 -54.67 17.09
C LEU A 30 6.30 -54.98 15.87
N PHE A 31 5.57 -56.10 15.89
CA PHE A 31 4.72 -56.52 14.78
C PHE A 31 3.27 -56.00 14.90
N PHE A 32 2.85 -55.52 16.07
CA PHE A 32 1.50 -54.99 16.27
C PHE A 32 1.11 -53.87 15.28
N PRO A 33 1.95 -52.85 15.00
CA PRO A 33 1.61 -51.79 14.04
C PRO A 33 1.39 -52.33 12.63
N LEU A 34 2.19 -53.32 12.20
CA LEU A 34 2.10 -53.93 10.87
C LEU A 34 0.80 -54.73 10.70
N ILE A 35 0.37 -55.41 11.77
CA ILE A 35 -0.88 -56.17 11.77
C ILE A 35 -2.07 -55.21 11.85
N HIS A 36 -1.99 -54.18 12.69
CA HIS A 36 -3.06 -53.21 12.88
C HIS A 36 -3.42 -52.48 11.59
N ASP A 37 -2.44 -52.10 10.77
CA ASP A 37 -2.72 -51.43 9.49
C ASP A 37 -3.27 -52.40 8.43
N PHE A 38 -3.09 -53.72 8.57
CA PHE A 38 -3.67 -54.72 7.66
C PHE A 38 -5.15 -55.00 7.96
N PHE A 39 -5.60 -54.77 9.19
CA PHE A 39 -6.98 -54.99 9.63
C PHE A 39 -7.83 -53.71 9.73
N LYS A 40 -7.28 -52.55 9.37
CA LYS A 40 -8.10 -51.35 9.15
C LYS A 40 -8.90 -51.56 7.86
N GLU A 41 -10.19 -51.85 8.00
CA GLU A 41 -11.12 -51.61 6.91
C GLU A 41 -11.14 -50.10 6.63
N ASP A 42 -11.02 -49.72 5.36
CA ASP A 42 -11.22 -48.33 4.96
C ASP A 42 -12.65 -47.93 5.35
N GLU A 43 -12.80 -47.04 6.33
CA GLU A 43 -14.09 -46.41 6.60
C GLU A 43 -14.48 -45.63 5.34
N VAL A 44 -15.37 -46.22 4.53
CA VAL A 44 -15.95 -45.54 3.38
C VAL A 44 -16.93 -44.50 3.93
N TRP A 45 -16.44 -43.29 4.18
CA TRP A 45 -17.29 -42.17 4.54
C TRP A 45 -18.31 -41.91 3.43
N ASP A 46 -19.59 -41.85 3.79
CA ASP A 46 -20.64 -41.48 2.85
C ASP A 46 -20.49 -40.00 2.46
N HIS A 47 -19.89 -39.78 1.31
CA HIS A 47 -19.70 -38.45 0.74
C HIS A 47 -20.92 -37.96 -0.05
N SER A 48 -22.09 -38.60 0.08
CA SER A 48 -23.32 -38.21 -0.63
C SER A 48 -23.73 -36.76 -0.33
N GLU A 49 -23.83 -36.38 0.94
CA GLU A 49 -24.14 -35.00 1.36
C GLU A 49 -23.08 -34.00 0.90
N PHE A 50 -21.81 -34.38 0.94
CA PHE A 50 -20.70 -33.53 0.49
C PHE A 50 -20.73 -33.32 -1.03
N LYS A 51 -21.03 -34.36 -1.81
CA LYS A 51 -21.20 -34.26 -3.27
C LYS A 51 -22.39 -33.38 -3.62
N GLU A 52 -23.50 -33.49 -2.90
CA GLU A 52 -24.68 -32.64 -3.09
C GLU A 52 -24.37 -31.17 -2.74
N ALA A 53 -23.64 -30.92 -1.66
CA ALA A 53 -23.18 -29.58 -1.29
C ALA A 53 -22.25 -28.97 -2.34
N ILE A 54 -21.28 -29.75 -2.85
CA ILE A 54 -20.41 -29.32 -3.95
C ILE A 54 -21.21 -29.02 -5.21
N GLN A 55 -22.23 -29.83 -5.52
CA GLN A 55 -23.07 -29.61 -6.69
C GLN A 55 -23.88 -28.32 -6.54
N LYS A 56 -24.45 -28.05 -5.36
CA LYS A 56 -25.15 -26.78 -5.07
C LYS A 56 -24.22 -25.57 -5.18
N ILE A 57 -23.00 -25.67 -4.65
CA ILE A 57 -21.98 -24.61 -4.77
C ILE A 57 -21.57 -24.41 -6.23
N LYS A 58 -21.30 -25.47 -6.98
CA LYS A 58 -20.95 -25.38 -8.40
C LYS A 58 -22.08 -24.77 -9.23
N MET A 59 -23.34 -25.11 -8.95
CA MET A 59 -24.48 -24.51 -9.64
C MET A 59 -24.69 -23.05 -9.25
N ALA A 60 -24.56 -22.70 -7.97
CA ALA A 60 -24.59 -21.30 -7.54
C ALA A 60 -23.46 -20.49 -8.17
N GLN A 61 -22.27 -21.07 -8.28
CA GLN A 61 -21.12 -20.45 -8.91
C GLN A 61 -21.28 -20.36 -10.43
N GLN A 62 -21.89 -21.35 -11.09
CA GLN A 62 -22.27 -21.26 -12.50
C GLN A 62 -23.34 -20.21 -12.77
N VAL A 63 -24.29 -20.01 -11.85
CA VAL A 63 -25.30 -18.93 -11.94
C VAL A 63 -24.65 -17.56 -11.70
N LEU A 64 -23.69 -17.46 -10.77
CA LEU A 64 -22.90 -16.24 -10.55
C LEU A 64 -22.01 -15.94 -11.76
N THR A 65 -21.31 -16.92 -12.33
CA THR A 65 -20.47 -16.75 -13.52
C THR A 65 -21.31 -16.52 -14.77
N ALA A 66 -22.50 -17.10 -14.92
CA ALA A 66 -23.39 -16.79 -16.04
C ALA A 66 -24.00 -15.38 -15.91
N LYS A 67 -24.19 -14.89 -14.68
CA LYS A 67 -24.63 -13.52 -14.39
C LYS A 67 -23.48 -12.51 -14.53
N GLU A 68 -22.25 -12.91 -14.24
CA GLU A 68 -21.03 -12.17 -14.54
C GLU A 68 -20.75 -12.16 -16.05
N ASP A 69 -20.83 -13.28 -16.76
CA ASP A 69 -20.64 -13.37 -18.21
C ASP A 69 -21.73 -12.62 -18.99
N SER A 70 -22.98 -12.64 -18.51
CA SER A 70 -24.07 -11.82 -19.08
C SER A 70 -23.98 -10.34 -18.71
N ALA A 71 -23.37 -9.99 -17.56
CA ALA A 71 -23.04 -8.60 -17.22
C ALA A 71 -21.78 -8.10 -17.94
N ILE A 72 -20.83 -8.99 -18.25
CA ILE A 72 -19.61 -8.74 -19.02
C ILE A 72 -19.91 -8.64 -20.51
N GLN A 73 -20.95 -9.32 -21.02
CA GLN A 73 -21.46 -9.05 -22.38
C GLN A 73 -22.10 -7.66 -22.54
N VAL A 74 -22.34 -6.94 -21.44
CA VAL A 74 -22.75 -5.52 -21.41
C VAL A 74 -21.57 -4.59 -21.05
N LEU A 75 -20.34 -5.08 -20.88
CA LEU A 75 -19.13 -4.26 -21.06
C LEU A 75 -18.88 -4.04 -22.56
N SER A 76 -19.86 -3.41 -23.21
CA SER A 76 -19.66 -2.75 -24.47
C SER A 76 -18.56 -1.71 -24.29
N SER A 77 -17.55 -1.79 -25.14
CA SER A 77 -16.59 -0.72 -25.40
C SER A 77 -17.19 0.68 -25.19
N PHE A 78 -16.45 1.58 -24.56
CA PHE A 78 -16.94 2.92 -24.25
C PHE A 78 -16.07 4.00 -24.90
N ASP A 79 -16.70 5.09 -25.33
CA ASP A 79 -16.01 6.29 -25.79
C ASP A 79 -16.01 7.33 -24.65
N PRO A 80 -14.85 7.73 -24.11
CA PRO A 80 -14.77 8.69 -23.03
C PRO A 80 -15.30 10.08 -23.41
N ASN A 81 -15.50 10.39 -24.70
CA ASN A 81 -16.13 11.63 -25.15
C ASN A 81 -17.66 11.58 -25.12
N THR A 82 -18.27 10.40 -25.03
CA THR A 82 -19.73 10.25 -25.05
C THR A 82 -20.31 9.57 -23.81
N ALA A 83 -19.54 8.72 -23.12
CA ALA A 83 -20.02 7.85 -22.03
C ALA A 83 -20.78 8.60 -20.91
N THR A 84 -21.95 8.13 -20.52
CA THR A 84 -22.77 8.76 -19.47
C THR A 84 -22.17 8.59 -18.06
N PHE A 85 -22.70 9.31 -17.06
CA PHE A 85 -22.24 9.14 -15.68
C PHE A 85 -22.48 7.71 -15.21
N GLU A 86 -23.67 7.20 -15.52
CA GLU A 86 -24.13 5.86 -15.19
C GLU A 86 -23.25 4.81 -15.89
N GLU A 87 -22.93 5.00 -17.18
CA GLU A 87 -21.98 4.13 -17.91
C GLU A 87 -20.60 4.12 -17.27
N LEU A 88 -20.06 5.28 -16.87
CA LEU A 88 -18.77 5.35 -16.19
C LEU A 88 -18.80 4.68 -14.81
N GLN A 89 -19.89 4.82 -14.05
CA GLN A 89 -20.08 4.10 -12.78
C GLN A 89 -20.10 2.58 -13.00
N MET A 90 -20.81 2.11 -14.03
CA MET A 90 -20.87 0.68 -14.38
C MET A 90 -19.52 0.13 -14.83
N LEU A 91 -18.69 0.96 -15.46
CA LEU A 91 -17.29 0.64 -15.83
C LEU A 91 -16.31 0.67 -14.63
N GLY A 92 -16.81 0.92 -13.42
CA GLY A 92 -16.01 0.90 -12.20
C GLY A 92 -15.29 2.21 -11.88
N PHE A 93 -15.60 3.32 -12.58
CA PHE A 93 -15.05 4.62 -12.20
C PHE A 93 -15.65 5.04 -10.85
N PRO A 94 -14.85 5.46 -9.86
CA PRO A 94 -15.41 6.03 -8.65
C PRO A 94 -16.12 7.36 -8.96
N ASP A 95 -17.15 7.69 -8.18
CA ASP A 95 -18.06 8.85 -8.39
C ASP A 95 -17.30 10.14 -8.75
N LYS A 96 -16.22 10.43 -8.03
CA LYS A 96 -15.41 11.63 -8.21
C LYS A 96 -14.73 11.68 -9.58
N GLN A 97 -14.23 10.56 -10.08
CA GLN A 97 -13.54 10.43 -11.35
C GLN A 97 -14.54 10.53 -12.51
N ALA A 98 -15.70 9.87 -12.40
CA ALA A 98 -16.78 9.98 -13.38
C ALA A 98 -17.30 11.44 -13.51
N ARG A 99 -17.50 12.14 -12.38
CA ARG A 99 -17.87 13.57 -12.39
C ARG A 99 -16.79 14.45 -13.00
N THR A 100 -15.51 14.15 -12.75
CA THR A 100 -14.39 14.92 -13.29
C THR A 100 -14.33 14.78 -14.81
N LEU A 101 -14.52 13.57 -15.32
CA LEU A 101 -14.56 13.28 -16.76
C LEU A 101 -15.70 14.03 -17.46
N ILE A 102 -16.91 14.02 -16.88
CA ILE A 102 -18.06 14.77 -17.42
C ILE A 102 -17.81 16.28 -17.42
N LYS A 103 -17.25 16.82 -16.32
CA LYS A 103 -16.90 18.25 -16.25
C LYS A 103 -15.87 18.65 -17.30
N TYR A 104 -14.88 17.81 -17.55
CA TYR A 104 -13.87 18.03 -18.57
C TYR A 104 -14.50 18.13 -19.96
N ARG A 105 -15.43 17.23 -20.31
CA ARG A 105 -16.19 17.28 -21.57
C ARG A 105 -17.09 18.50 -21.68
N ALA A 106 -17.82 18.82 -20.62
CA ALA A 106 -18.71 19.99 -20.57
C ALA A 106 -17.94 21.31 -20.77
N SER A 107 -16.66 21.32 -20.39
CA SER A 107 -15.73 22.45 -20.60
C SER A 107 -15.11 22.48 -22.00
N GLY A 108 -15.52 21.59 -22.91
CA GLY A 108 -15.00 21.49 -24.28
C GLY A 108 -13.78 20.59 -24.44
N GLY A 109 -13.33 19.94 -23.37
CA GLY A 109 -12.24 18.96 -23.41
C GLY A 109 -12.62 17.73 -24.24
N LYS A 110 -11.65 17.21 -25.01
CA LYS A 110 -11.82 15.99 -25.82
C LYS A 110 -10.66 15.04 -25.57
N PHE A 111 -10.96 13.76 -25.43
CA PHE A 111 -9.99 12.66 -25.38
C PHE A 111 -9.71 12.23 -26.82
N ARG A 112 -8.44 12.33 -27.23
CA ARG A 112 -7.98 11.99 -28.59
C ARG A 112 -7.21 10.68 -28.62
N LEU A 113 -6.53 10.36 -27.53
CA LEU A 113 -5.79 9.12 -27.32
C LEU A 113 -6.31 8.42 -26.07
N ASN A 114 -6.20 7.08 -26.02
CA ASN A 114 -6.58 6.31 -24.82
C ASN A 114 -5.82 6.81 -23.58
N GLU A 115 -4.54 7.16 -23.75
CA GLU A 115 -3.69 7.71 -22.69
C GLU A 115 -4.18 9.04 -22.10
N ASP A 116 -5.02 9.81 -22.82
CA ASP A 116 -5.57 11.06 -22.31
C ASP A 116 -6.43 10.86 -21.06
N LEU A 117 -6.96 9.65 -20.84
CA LEU A 117 -7.69 9.30 -19.61
C LEU A 117 -6.79 9.33 -18.37
N LYS A 118 -5.48 9.11 -18.48
CA LYS A 118 -4.54 9.27 -17.35
C LYS A 118 -4.47 10.72 -16.83
N LYS A 119 -4.95 11.70 -17.62
CA LYS A 119 -5.03 13.11 -17.22
C LYS A 119 -6.22 13.40 -16.31
N VAL A 120 -7.18 12.46 -16.20
CA VAL A 120 -8.30 12.58 -15.26
C VAL A 120 -7.78 12.35 -13.85
N TYR A 121 -7.97 13.36 -13.00
CA TYR A 121 -7.49 13.36 -11.63
C TYR A 121 -7.99 12.14 -10.83
N GLY A 122 -7.07 11.34 -10.30
CA GLY A 122 -7.38 10.21 -9.42
C GLY A 122 -7.60 8.86 -10.14
N ILE A 123 -7.26 8.75 -11.42
CA ILE A 123 -7.06 7.46 -12.09
C ILE A 123 -5.65 6.99 -11.79
N ASP A 124 -5.49 5.90 -11.03
CA ASP A 124 -4.20 5.25 -10.84
C ASP A 124 -3.83 4.35 -12.03
N ASN A 125 -2.55 3.99 -12.13
CA ASN A 125 -2.05 3.19 -13.26
C ASN A 125 -2.67 1.80 -13.33
N ASN A 126 -3.06 1.21 -12.19
CA ASN A 126 -3.62 -0.13 -12.15
C ASN A 126 -5.06 -0.13 -12.69
N PHE A 127 -5.86 0.83 -12.25
CA PHE A 127 -7.21 1.04 -12.77
C PHE A 127 -7.20 1.38 -14.26
N TYR A 128 -6.26 2.22 -14.72
CA TYR A 128 -6.12 2.53 -16.14
C TYR A 128 -5.83 1.27 -16.98
N GLN A 129 -4.91 0.41 -16.55
CA GLN A 129 -4.58 -0.83 -17.27
C GLN A 129 -5.77 -1.78 -17.39
N GLN A 130 -6.67 -1.80 -16.41
CA GLN A 130 -7.89 -2.61 -16.44
C GLN A 130 -8.91 -2.10 -17.46
N ILE A 131 -9.05 -0.79 -17.60
CA ILE A 131 -10.06 -0.19 -18.50
C ILE A 131 -9.52 0.06 -19.92
N GLU A 132 -8.20 0.12 -20.10
CA GLU A 132 -7.54 0.43 -21.38
C GLU A 132 -8.02 -0.42 -22.57
N PRO A 133 -8.20 -1.74 -22.43
CA PRO A 133 -8.68 -2.59 -23.53
C PRO A 133 -10.10 -2.26 -24.01
N TYR A 134 -10.88 -1.53 -23.21
CA TYR A 134 -12.30 -1.24 -23.47
C TYR A 134 -12.53 0.20 -23.97
N ILE A 135 -11.48 1.02 -24.06
CA ILE A 135 -11.56 2.40 -24.54
C ILE A 135 -11.57 2.42 -26.08
N HIS A 136 -12.66 2.90 -26.66
CA HIS A 136 -12.79 3.11 -28.10
C HIS A 136 -13.20 4.55 -28.40
N ILE A 137 -12.23 5.39 -28.75
CA ILE A 137 -12.48 6.77 -29.19
C ILE A 137 -12.85 6.74 -30.68
N LYS A 138 -14.06 7.21 -31.04
CA LYS A 138 -14.43 7.39 -32.45
C LYS A 138 -13.52 8.45 -33.07
N LYS A 139 -12.54 8.03 -33.87
CA LYS A 139 -11.68 8.93 -34.64
C LYS A 139 -12.53 9.63 -35.71
N SER A 140 -12.99 10.84 -35.42
CA SER A 140 -13.64 11.67 -36.45
C SER A 140 -12.61 11.98 -37.54
N LEU A 141 -12.90 11.54 -38.76
CA LEU A 141 -12.13 11.73 -40.01
C LEU A 141 -12.05 13.20 -40.45
N PHE A 142 -11.51 14.07 -39.60
CA PHE A 142 -11.19 15.46 -39.97
C PHE A 142 -9.78 15.77 -39.46
N LEU A 143 -8.81 15.46 -40.31
CA LEU A 143 -7.47 16.02 -40.24
C LEU A 143 -7.48 17.36 -40.99
N ASP A 144 -6.68 18.28 -40.46
CA ASP A 144 -6.31 19.63 -40.94
C ASP A 144 -7.33 20.75 -40.61
N GLU A 145 -6.98 21.83 -39.90
CA GLU A 145 -5.79 22.67 -40.08
C GLU A 145 -5.22 23.33 -38.78
N LYS A 146 -3.88 23.50 -38.80
CA LYS A 146 -3.06 24.64 -38.31
C LYS A 146 -2.86 24.94 -36.80
N LYS A 147 -1.67 24.50 -36.34
CA LYS A 147 -0.63 25.17 -35.52
C LYS A 147 -1.03 26.22 -34.43
N ALA A 148 -0.83 25.76 -33.17
CA ALA A 148 -0.36 26.44 -31.95
C ALA A 148 -1.31 27.47 -31.24
N PRO A 149 -1.20 27.70 -29.91
CA PRO A 149 -0.18 27.23 -28.95
C PRO A 149 -0.72 26.50 -27.70
N ILE A 150 0.25 25.95 -26.96
CA ILE A 150 0.27 25.65 -25.52
C ILE A 150 -0.59 26.66 -24.74
N HIS A 151 -1.53 26.21 -23.91
CA HIS A 151 -1.70 26.67 -22.52
C HIS A 151 -2.67 25.75 -21.73
N PRO A 152 -2.42 25.57 -20.42
CA PRO A 152 -3.13 24.64 -19.53
C PRO A 152 -4.45 25.24 -19.04
N ILE A 153 -5.50 24.42 -18.92
CA ILE A 153 -6.78 24.83 -18.32
C ILE A 153 -6.62 24.76 -16.79
N GLY A 154 -6.23 25.88 -16.22
CA GLY A 154 -6.61 26.29 -14.88
C GLY A 154 -8.02 26.87 -14.90
N ASN A 155 -8.76 26.62 -13.82
CA ASN A 155 -10.12 27.11 -13.63
C ASN A 155 -10.12 28.62 -13.34
N ALA A 156 -11.02 29.33 -14.02
CA ALA A 156 -11.54 30.64 -13.68
C ALA A 156 -12.75 30.43 -12.71
N GLN A 157 -13.23 31.31 -11.82
CA GLN A 157 -13.07 32.73 -11.56
C GLN A 157 -13.39 32.97 -10.06
N THR A 158 -12.71 33.93 -9.43
CA THR A 158 -13.36 34.77 -8.42
C THR A 158 -12.82 36.18 -8.64
N LYS A 159 -13.66 37.04 -9.22
CA LYS A 159 -13.40 38.47 -9.39
C LYS A 159 -13.51 39.14 -8.02
N GLN A 160 -12.47 39.81 -7.57
CA GLN A 160 -12.56 41.19 -7.06
C GLN A 160 -11.17 41.83 -6.94
N GLU A 161 -11.04 42.95 -7.66
CA GLU A 161 -10.15 44.10 -7.45
C GLU A 161 -8.63 43.93 -7.62
N GLU A 162 -8.20 44.21 -8.86
CA GLU A 162 -6.83 44.53 -9.24
C GLU A 162 -6.42 45.91 -8.72
N ALA A 163 -5.74 45.94 -7.57
CA ALA A 163 -4.74 46.96 -7.31
C ALA A 163 -3.41 46.46 -7.90
N LYS A 164 -2.97 47.09 -8.99
CA LYS A 164 -1.63 46.92 -9.55
C LYS A 164 -0.59 46.96 -8.43
N ARG A 165 0.04 45.82 -8.16
CA ARG A 165 1.34 45.77 -7.51
C ARG A 165 2.28 45.12 -8.51
N ASP A 166 3.03 45.98 -9.20
CA ASP A 166 4.36 45.65 -9.69
C ASP A 166 5.15 45.09 -8.50
N VAL A 167 5.26 43.76 -8.44
CA VAL A 167 6.23 43.11 -7.55
C VAL A 167 7.51 43.00 -8.39
N PRO A 168 8.60 43.66 -8.00
CA PRO A 168 9.86 43.63 -8.73
C PRO A 168 10.31 42.20 -9.00
N LYS A 169 10.66 41.94 -10.26
CA LYS A 169 10.85 40.60 -10.82
C LYS A 169 12.30 40.14 -10.83
N ASP A 170 13.17 40.78 -10.05
CA ASP A 170 14.59 40.50 -10.00
C ASP A 170 15.05 40.45 -8.54
N ASP A 171 14.95 39.27 -7.91
CA ASP A 171 15.88 38.93 -6.82
C ASP A 171 16.30 37.45 -6.96
N PRO A 172 17.53 37.17 -7.41
CA PRO A 172 18.02 35.81 -7.67
C PRO A 172 18.37 34.99 -6.41
N ALA A 173 17.81 35.31 -5.23
CA ALA A 173 18.14 34.65 -3.95
C ALA A 173 16.93 34.30 -3.06
N LEU A 174 15.73 34.14 -3.61
CA LEU A 174 14.55 33.72 -2.83
C LEU A 174 14.60 32.21 -2.53
N SER A 175 15.42 31.81 -1.56
CA SER A 175 15.35 30.49 -0.94
C SER A 175 14.22 30.50 0.10
N ILE A 176 13.14 29.78 -0.18
CA ILE A 176 11.93 29.73 0.64
C ILE A 176 12.01 28.55 1.59
N GLU A 177 11.95 28.82 2.89
CA GLU A 177 11.94 27.79 3.93
C GLU A 177 10.59 27.07 3.98
N ILE A 178 10.55 25.81 3.53
CA ILE A 178 9.29 25.10 3.31
C ILE A 178 8.61 24.66 4.61
N ASN A 179 9.36 24.55 5.71
CA ASN A 179 8.79 24.14 7.00
C ASN A 179 7.94 25.24 7.64
N THR A 180 8.30 26.51 7.45
CA THR A 180 7.57 27.65 8.02
C THR A 180 6.73 28.41 7.01
N ALA A 181 6.98 28.22 5.70
CA ALA A 181 6.29 28.96 4.66
C ALA A 181 4.77 28.78 4.69
N ASP A 182 4.06 29.89 4.49
CA ASP A 182 2.63 29.88 4.20
C ASP A 182 2.34 29.59 2.72
N SER A 183 1.06 29.47 2.36
CA SER A 183 0.65 29.17 0.99
C SER A 183 1.08 30.26 0.01
N THR A 184 1.08 31.53 0.42
CA THR A 184 1.45 32.67 -0.42
C THR A 184 2.94 32.71 -0.71
N GLN A 185 3.76 32.31 0.26
CA GLN A 185 5.21 32.18 0.12
C GLN A 185 5.54 31.00 -0.80
N LEU A 186 4.94 29.82 -0.60
CA LEU A 186 5.18 28.66 -1.46
C LEU A 186 4.80 28.90 -2.93
N ILE A 187 3.75 29.67 -3.20
CA ILE A 187 3.34 30.02 -4.57
C ILE A 187 4.39 30.88 -5.30
N ARG A 188 5.31 31.54 -4.58
CA ARG A 188 6.42 32.31 -5.19
C ARG A 188 7.48 31.40 -5.82
N ILE A 189 7.53 30.12 -5.43
CA ILE A 189 8.46 29.15 -6.01
C ILE A 189 8.03 28.86 -7.45
N ARG A 190 8.92 29.11 -8.42
CA ARG A 190 8.64 28.86 -9.83
C ARG A 190 8.42 27.37 -10.05
N GLY A 191 7.21 27.00 -10.49
CA GLY A 191 6.78 25.60 -10.66
C GLY A 191 5.80 25.12 -9.58
N ILE A 192 5.58 25.89 -8.51
CA ILE A 192 4.61 25.59 -7.46
C ILE A 192 3.40 26.50 -7.59
N GLY A 193 2.28 25.94 -8.06
CA GLY A 193 0.98 26.60 -8.03
C GLY A 193 0.24 26.37 -6.70
N ALA A 194 -0.92 27.02 -6.54
CA ALA A 194 -1.76 26.90 -5.34
C ALA A 194 -2.07 25.44 -4.93
N SER A 195 -2.28 24.56 -5.92
CA SER A 195 -2.50 23.13 -5.69
C SER A 195 -1.29 22.43 -5.06
N PHE A 196 -0.08 22.70 -5.55
CA PHE A 196 1.14 22.12 -4.99
C PHE A 196 1.43 22.71 -3.62
N ALA A 197 1.31 24.03 -3.44
CA ALA A 197 1.47 24.68 -2.14
C ALA A 197 0.58 24.05 -1.07
N ARG A 198 -0.70 23.81 -1.39
CA ARG A 198 -1.64 23.12 -0.48
C ARG A 198 -1.18 21.70 -0.12
N ARG A 199 -0.74 20.92 -1.10
CA ARG A 199 -0.29 19.52 -0.88
C ARG A 199 1.00 19.48 -0.06
N ILE A 200 1.95 20.37 -0.34
CA ILE A 200 3.19 20.52 0.43
C ILE A 200 2.85 20.83 1.89
N ILE A 201 1.96 21.80 2.15
CA ILE A 201 1.53 22.13 3.53
C ILE A 201 0.83 20.95 4.20
N THR A 202 -0.09 20.28 3.50
CA THR A 202 -0.81 19.13 4.07
C THR A 202 0.13 18.01 4.44
N TYR A 203 1.07 17.66 3.55
CA TYR A 203 2.03 16.61 3.79
C TYR A 203 3.06 17.01 4.85
N ARG A 204 3.54 18.26 4.85
CA ARG A 204 4.36 18.84 5.93
C ARG A 204 3.72 18.63 7.30
N ASN A 205 2.43 18.94 7.43
CA ASN A 205 1.73 18.81 8.70
C ASN A 205 1.57 17.34 9.13
N PHE A 206 1.38 16.43 8.17
CA PHE A 206 1.29 15.00 8.44
C PHE A 206 2.64 14.40 8.86
N LEU A 207 3.72 14.90 8.27
CA LEU A 207 5.10 14.49 8.52
C LEU A 207 5.69 15.14 9.79
N GLY A 208 5.22 16.33 10.17
CA GLY A 208 5.80 17.14 11.24
C GLY A 208 6.92 18.08 10.78
N GLY A 209 7.09 18.28 9.47
CA GLY A 209 8.17 19.05 8.85
C GLY A 209 9.04 18.22 7.91
N TYR A 210 9.69 18.83 6.94
CA TYR A 210 10.67 18.19 6.08
C TYR A 210 12.06 18.25 6.71
N TYR A 211 12.82 17.16 6.67
CA TYR A 211 14.25 17.17 7.00
C TYR A 211 15.14 17.02 5.76
N HIS A 212 14.57 16.61 4.62
CA HIS A 212 15.28 16.39 3.37
C HIS A 212 14.41 16.79 2.18
N GLN A 213 15.00 17.38 1.13
CA GLN A 213 14.25 17.92 -0.01
C GLN A 213 13.54 16.81 -0.80
N GLU A 214 14.12 15.61 -0.83
CA GLU A 214 13.66 14.43 -1.54
C GLU A 214 12.33 13.91 -0.98
N GLN A 215 11.98 14.26 0.26
CA GLN A 215 10.67 13.97 0.82
C GLN A 215 9.54 14.69 0.07
N LEU A 216 9.85 15.74 -0.71
CA LEU A 216 8.89 16.34 -1.62
C LEU A 216 8.42 15.38 -2.71
N LEU A 217 9.20 14.35 -3.07
CA LEU A 217 8.77 13.31 -4.01
C LEU A 217 7.65 12.42 -3.44
N GLU A 218 7.50 12.41 -2.11
CA GLU A 218 6.39 11.70 -1.45
C GLU A 218 5.08 12.52 -1.49
N VAL A 219 5.15 13.80 -1.90
CA VAL A 219 3.99 14.66 -2.11
C VAL A 219 3.36 14.36 -3.48
N TYR A 220 2.08 14.02 -3.48
CA TYR A 220 1.36 13.65 -4.70
C TYR A 220 1.49 14.69 -5.83
N GLY A 221 2.05 14.23 -6.96
CA GLY A 221 2.23 14.99 -8.18
C GLY A 221 3.53 15.79 -8.26
N ILE A 222 4.38 15.80 -7.23
CA ILE A 222 5.75 16.31 -7.36
C ILE A 222 6.59 15.19 -7.97
N THR A 223 7.02 15.40 -9.20
CA THR A 223 7.91 14.49 -9.92
C THR A 223 9.37 14.90 -9.73
N PRO A 224 10.35 14.02 -10.03
CA PRO A 224 11.76 14.38 -10.00
C PRO A 224 12.07 15.64 -10.82
N GLU A 225 11.43 15.82 -11.98
CA GLU A 225 11.64 16.98 -12.84
C GLU A 225 11.13 18.29 -12.21
N ILE A 226 10.06 18.21 -11.40
CA ILE A 226 9.57 19.36 -10.64
C ILE A 226 10.53 19.65 -9.49
N LEU A 227 10.96 18.61 -8.76
CA LEU A 227 11.89 18.76 -7.65
C LEU A 227 13.19 19.44 -8.09
N GLU A 228 13.81 19.00 -9.19
CA GLU A 228 15.03 19.63 -9.71
C GLU A 228 14.86 21.12 -10.03
N LYS A 229 13.70 21.52 -10.55
CA LYS A 229 13.40 22.92 -10.87
C LYS A 229 13.22 23.79 -9.62
N ILE A 230 12.64 23.24 -8.56
CA ILE A 230 12.35 23.98 -7.33
C ILE A 230 13.51 23.91 -6.33
N ARG A 231 14.39 22.92 -6.44
CA ARG A 231 15.52 22.68 -5.54
C ARG A 231 16.35 23.92 -5.18
N PRO A 232 16.77 24.78 -6.14
CA PRO A 232 17.55 25.97 -5.82
C PRO A 232 16.73 27.08 -5.13
N GLN A 233 15.40 26.98 -5.11
CA GLN A 233 14.47 27.98 -4.57
C GLN A 233 13.92 27.60 -3.20
N ILE A 234 14.35 26.47 -2.62
CA ILE A 234 13.84 25.96 -1.34
C ILE A 234 14.97 25.80 -0.32
N ALA A 235 14.65 26.11 0.92
CA ALA A 235 15.46 25.81 2.10
C ALA A 235 14.71 24.83 3.00
N ILE A 236 15.48 24.12 3.83
CA ILE A 236 14.95 23.29 4.92
C ILE A 236 15.71 23.63 6.21
N ASP A 237 14.95 24.04 7.21
CA ASP A 237 15.39 24.21 8.59
C ASP A 237 14.85 23.04 9.42
N THR A 238 15.77 22.14 9.80
CA THR A 238 15.44 20.96 10.61
C THR A 238 15.07 21.29 12.06
N SER A 239 15.39 22.50 12.53
CA SER A 239 14.99 22.94 13.88
C SER A 239 13.49 23.21 13.99
N ALA A 240 12.82 23.47 12.85
CA ALA A 240 11.37 23.68 12.77
C ALA A 240 10.56 22.37 12.79
N ILE A 241 11.21 21.20 12.86
CA ILE A 241 10.53 19.90 12.87
C ILE A 241 9.86 19.66 14.23
N THR A 242 8.58 19.31 14.18
CA THR A 242 7.82 18.88 15.35
C THR A 242 8.15 17.43 15.68
N LYS A 243 8.79 17.21 16.84
CA LYS A 243 9.19 15.87 17.29
C LYS A 243 8.12 15.23 18.18
N ILE A 244 7.96 13.92 18.02
CA ILE A 244 7.14 13.04 18.86
C ILE A 244 8.00 12.50 19.99
N ASN A 245 7.58 12.75 21.23
CA ASN A 245 8.25 12.19 22.40
C ASN A 245 7.79 10.75 22.63
N LEU A 246 8.71 9.78 22.52
CA LEU A 246 8.42 8.34 22.68
C LEU A 246 7.87 7.98 24.07
N ASN A 247 8.30 8.71 25.10
CA ASN A 247 7.93 8.42 26.48
C ASN A 247 6.51 8.89 26.79
N THR A 248 6.07 10.01 26.22
CA THR A 248 4.76 10.60 26.50
C THR A 248 3.72 10.36 25.41
N ALA A 249 4.11 10.02 24.18
CA ALA A 249 3.17 9.81 23.08
C ALA A 249 2.23 8.62 23.32
N ASP A 250 0.98 8.81 22.91
CA ASP A 250 -0.06 7.78 22.89
C ASP A 250 -0.06 7.00 21.56
N PHE A 251 -0.89 5.97 21.48
CA PHE A 251 -1.02 5.14 20.29
C PHE A 251 -1.37 5.96 19.05
N LYS A 252 -2.32 6.89 19.18
CA LYS A 252 -2.83 7.69 18.07
C LYS A 252 -1.75 8.60 17.51
N THR A 253 -0.97 9.25 18.38
CA THR A 253 0.10 10.17 18.00
C THR A 253 1.19 9.42 17.24
N LEU A 254 1.66 8.29 17.77
CA LEU A 254 2.68 7.48 17.10
C LEU A 254 2.21 6.98 15.73
N ASN A 255 1.04 6.36 15.66
CA ASN A 255 0.51 5.78 14.43
C ASN A 255 0.06 6.85 13.40
N SER A 256 -0.05 8.12 13.80
CA SER A 256 -0.37 9.20 12.87
C SER A 256 0.81 9.57 11.97
N HIS A 257 2.03 9.19 12.33
CA HIS A 257 3.20 9.55 11.55
C HIS A 257 3.38 8.62 10.33
N PRO A 258 3.61 9.13 9.10
CA PRO A 258 3.67 8.33 7.87
C PRO A 258 4.68 7.18 7.86
N TYR A 259 5.75 7.29 8.66
CA TYR A 259 6.80 6.27 8.76
C TYR A 259 6.65 5.30 9.93
N ILE A 260 5.56 5.40 10.71
CA ILE A 260 5.27 4.50 11.83
C ILE A 260 4.02 3.71 11.48
N GLU A 261 4.14 2.39 11.40
CA GLU A 261 2.98 1.54 11.19
C GLU A 261 2.30 1.18 12.51
N TYR A 262 1.09 0.65 12.36
CA TYR A 262 0.30 0.10 13.46
C TYR A 262 1.06 -0.98 14.24
N SER A 263 1.82 -1.82 13.53
CA SER A 263 2.62 -2.89 14.13
C SER A 263 3.78 -2.34 14.97
N ASP A 264 4.50 -1.33 14.48
CA ASP A 264 5.58 -0.67 15.21
C ASP A 264 5.04 0.04 16.45
N THR A 265 3.90 0.74 16.32
CA THR A 265 3.26 1.42 17.45
C THR A 265 2.95 0.46 18.60
N LYS A 266 2.41 -0.72 18.29
CA LYS A 266 2.18 -1.78 19.31
C LYS A 266 3.48 -2.22 19.98
N LYS A 267 4.53 -2.47 19.19
CA LYS A 267 5.84 -2.89 19.70
C LYS A 267 6.47 -1.82 20.59
N ILE A 268 6.43 -0.55 20.18
CA ILE A 268 6.96 0.60 20.92
C ILE A 268 6.26 0.72 22.29
N LEU A 269 4.93 0.71 22.31
CA LEU A 269 4.18 0.84 23.56
C LEU A 269 4.38 -0.36 24.47
N LYS A 270 4.42 -1.58 23.91
CA LYS A 270 4.66 -2.79 24.70
C LYS A 270 6.07 -2.81 25.28
N PHE A 271 7.07 -2.38 24.51
CA PHE A 271 8.43 -2.22 25.00
C PHE A 271 8.48 -1.21 26.15
N LYS A 272 7.83 -0.05 26.00
CA LYS A 272 7.74 0.97 27.06
C LYS A 272 7.09 0.44 28.34
N GLU A 273 6.04 -0.37 28.22
CA GLU A 273 5.36 -1.01 29.34
C GLU A 273 6.28 -2.00 30.10
N LEU A 274 7.07 -2.78 29.36
CA LEU A 274 7.90 -3.84 29.93
C LEU A 274 9.26 -3.36 30.45
N MET A 275 9.90 -2.42 29.74
CA MET A 275 11.27 -1.98 30.00
C MET A 275 11.33 -0.58 30.64
N GLY A 276 10.23 0.16 30.64
CA GLY A 276 10.15 1.54 31.11
C GLY A 276 10.43 2.57 30.03
N ALA A 277 10.82 3.78 30.45
CA ALA A 277 11.09 4.90 29.55
C ALA A 277 12.29 4.63 28.62
N PHE A 278 12.16 5.03 27.36
CA PHE A 278 13.24 5.02 26.38
C PHE A 278 14.33 6.01 26.80
N LYS A 279 15.60 5.55 26.75
CA LYS A 279 16.77 6.41 27.03
C LYS A 279 17.33 7.04 25.77
N SER A 280 17.09 6.42 24.62
CA SER A 280 17.51 6.89 23.30
C SER A 280 16.51 6.43 22.25
N VAL A 281 16.35 7.25 21.21
CA VAL A 281 15.60 6.88 20.00
C VAL A 281 16.20 5.63 19.33
N ASP A 282 17.51 5.39 19.48
CA ASP A 282 18.20 4.24 18.89
C ASP A 282 17.75 2.88 19.45
N GLU A 283 17.13 2.87 20.64
CA GLU A 283 16.55 1.64 21.22
C GLU A 283 15.46 1.04 20.33
N LEU A 284 14.80 1.83 19.47
CA LEU A 284 13.83 1.32 18.51
C LEU A 284 14.44 0.37 17.49
N ASN A 285 15.65 0.69 17.01
CA ASN A 285 16.34 -0.13 16.02
C ASN A 285 17.10 -1.29 16.67
N VAL A 286 17.76 -1.05 17.82
CA VAL A 286 18.50 -2.08 18.57
C VAL A 286 17.58 -3.22 19.02
N ASN A 287 16.37 -2.90 19.44
CA ASN A 287 15.38 -3.90 19.88
C ASN A 287 14.47 -4.38 18.75
N HIS A 288 14.78 -4.07 17.48
CA HIS A 288 14.00 -4.48 16.30
C HIS A 288 12.50 -4.14 16.39
N LEU A 289 12.17 -2.99 16.98
CA LEU A 289 10.78 -2.56 17.17
C LEU A 289 10.16 -2.06 15.87
N MET A 290 10.97 -1.73 14.87
CA MET A 290 10.55 -1.36 13.52
C MET A 290 11.61 -1.73 12.48
N ASP A 291 11.24 -1.65 11.20
CA ASP A 291 12.17 -1.84 10.10
C ASP A 291 13.26 -0.76 10.08
N SER A 292 14.50 -1.15 9.74
CA SER A 292 15.65 -0.24 9.78
C SER A 292 15.62 0.86 8.73
N VAL A 293 14.96 0.65 7.58
CA VAL A 293 14.77 1.70 6.56
C VAL A 293 13.80 2.75 7.09
N ARG A 294 12.65 2.30 7.64
CA ARG A 294 11.66 3.19 8.24
C ARG A 294 12.21 3.91 9.48
N PHE A 295 13.01 3.22 10.29
CA PHE A 295 13.72 3.81 11.42
C PHE A 295 14.58 5.01 10.99
N ARG A 296 15.39 4.87 9.94
CA ARG A 296 16.23 5.97 9.42
C ARG A 296 15.39 7.18 9.00
N LYS A 297 14.24 6.93 8.37
CA LYS A 297 13.33 8.01 7.94
C LYS A 297 12.61 8.69 9.11
N VAL A 298 12.21 7.94 10.13
CA VAL A 298 11.43 8.49 11.26
C VAL A 298 12.32 9.10 12.35
N LYS A 299 13.58 8.68 12.47
CA LYS A 299 14.52 9.13 13.52
C LYS A 299 14.56 10.67 13.72
N PRO A 300 14.57 11.52 12.67
CA PRO A 300 14.56 12.99 12.84
C PRO A 300 13.32 13.53 13.58
N TYR A 301 12.22 12.78 13.58
CA TYR A 301 10.92 13.15 14.15
C TYR A 301 10.70 12.64 15.57
N LEU A 302 11.68 11.96 16.18
CA LEU A 302 11.52 11.33 17.48
C LEU A 302 12.42 11.99 18.53
N ALA A 303 11.94 11.99 19.78
CA ALA A 303 12.66 12.45 20.96
C ALA A 303 12.32 11.58 22.18
N VAL A 304 13.13 11.67 23.23
CA VAL A 304 12.98 10.87 24.47
C VAL A 304 12.93 11.73 25.74
N ASN A 305 12.74 13.04 25.61
CA ASN A 305 12.86 14.02 26.71
C ASN A 305 11.92 13.75 27.89
#